data_AF-A0A7S1Z5X1-F1
#
_entry.id   AF-A0A7S1Z5X1-F1
#
_cell.length_a   1.000
_cell.length_b   1.000
_cell.length_c   1.000
_cell.angle_alpha   90.00
_cell.angle_beta   90.00
_cell.angle_gamma   90.00
#
_symmetry.space_group_name_H-M   'P 1'
#
loop_
_entity.id
_entity.type
_entity.pdbx_description
1 polymer ?
#
loop_
_entity_poly.entity_id
_entity_poly.type
_entity_poly.pdbx_seq_one_letter_code
_entity_poly.pdbx_strand_id
1 'polypeptide(L)'
;SSSSSCRAATASSRDPDRESEQRREAFEYERRDTLERIPKEVKSQFRRPCFANWSKSWLPALQLGPYDVPPGPVRTEWFKMFYVCNRSNKPLNLLFYFYGSRR
;
A
#
# COMPACT_ATOMS: atom_id res chain seq x y z
N SER A 1 -48.63 14.80 40.97
CA SER A 1 -47.38 15.49 40.65
C SER A 1 -46.26 14.46 40.65
N SER A 2 -45.79 14.07 39.47
CA SER A 2 -44.43 14.42 38.99
C SER A 2 -43.41 13.36 39.47
N SER A 3 -42.62 12.66 38.67
CA SER A 3 -42.25 12.85 37.27
C SER A 3 -41.74 11.52 36.70
N SER A 4 -42.24 11.14 35.53
CA SER A 4 -41.50 10.28 34.60
C SER A 4 -40.40 11.13 33.95
N SER A 5 -39.17 10.62 33.91
CA SER A 5 -38.25 10.96 32.82
C SER A 5 -37.16 9.91 32.73
N CYS A 6 -37.47 8.83 32.05
CA CYS A 6 -36.50 7.94 31.40
C CYS A 6 -35.58 8.78 30.50
N ARG A 7 -34.31 8.95 30.90
CA ARG A 7 -33.25 9.44 30.00
C ARG A 7 -32.60 8.24 29.33
N ALA A 8 -33.21 7.77 28.26
CA ALA A 8 -32.57 6.91 27.28
C ALA A 8 -32.37 7.73 26.00
N ALA A 9 -31.16 8.25 25.81
CA ALA A 9 -30.57 8.69 24.54
C ALA A 9 -29.17 9.24 24.90
N THR A 10 -28.08 8.86 24.24
CA THR A 10 -27.96 8.82 22.79
C THR A 10 -27.01 7.72 22.36
N ALA A 11 -27.43 6.99 21.34
CA ALA A 11 -26.56 6.15 20.54
C ALA A 11 -25.41 7.02 19.99
N SER A 12 -24.19 6.48 20.09
CA SER A 12 -22.98 6.98 19.45
C SER A 12 -23.24 7.22 17.95
N SER A 13 -23.53 8.48 17.59
CA SER A 13 -23.52 8.94 16.21
C SER A 13 -22.05 9.05 15.80
N ARG A 14 -21.50 7.96 15.29
CA ARG A 14 -20.23 7.99 14.57
C ARG A 14 -20.41 8.89 13.36
N ASP A 15 -19.80 10.06 13.44
CA ASP A 15 -19.79 11.04 12.36
C ASP A 15 -18.96 10.46 11.20
N PRO A 16 -19.59 10.04 10.10
CA PRO A 16 -18.93 9.27 9.04
C PRO A 16 -17.80 10.07 8.38
N ASP A 17 -17.95 11.40 8.34
CA ASP A 17 -16.97 12.30 7.75
C ASP A 17 -15.69 12.33 8.58
N ARG A 18 -15.80 12.41 9.91
CA ARG A 18 -14.65 12.38 10.82
C ARG A 18 -13.90 11.05 10.78
N GLU A 19 -14.61 9.92 10.66
CA GLU A 19 -13.96 8.62 10.49
C GLU A 19 -13.22 8.51 9.15
N SER A 20 -13.79 9.08 8.08
CA SER A 20 -13.16 9.08 6.75
C SER A 20 -11.87 9.88 6.72
N GLU A 21 -11.83 11.03 7.40
CA GLU A 21 -10.64 11.87 7.52
C GLU A 21 -9.53 11.16 8.30
N GLN A 22 -9.86 10.53 9.43
CA GLN A 22 -8.90 9.76 10.22
C GLN A 22 -8.28 8.61 9.41
N ARG A 23 -9.08 7.91 8.60
CA ARG A 23 -8.59 6.84 7.72
C ARG A 23 -7.65 7.37 6.65
N ARG A 24 -7.95 8.54 6.06
CA ARG A 24 -7.10 9.19 5.07
C ARG A 24 -5.77 9.62 5.68
N GLU A 25 -5.79 10.21 6.87
CA GLU A 25 -4.58 10.63 7.59
C GLU A 25 -3.70 9.45 7.97
N ALA A 26 -4.30 8.38 8.51
CA ALA A 26 -3.59 7.15 8.84
C ALA A 26 -2.93 6.54 7.59
N PHE A 27 -3.65 6.52 6.46
CA PHE A 27 -3.12 6.04 5.19
C PHE A 27 -1.93 6.89 4.69
N GLU A 28 -2.03 8.21 4.71
CA GLU A 28 -0.94 9.09 4.26
C GLU A 28 0.29 8.99 5.18
N TYR A 29 0.08 8.80 6.48
CA TYR A 29 1.16 8.54 7.42
C TYR A 29 1.88 7.23 7.11
N GLU A 30 1.14 6.12 6.99
CA GLU A 30 1.69 4.80 6.64
C GLU A 30 2.45 4.85 5.31
N ARG A 31 1.86 5.53 4.32
CA ARG A 31 2.45 5.72 3.00
C ARG A 31 3.79 6.45 3.09
N ARG A 32 3.84 7.54 3.84
CA ARG A 32 5.06 8.34 4.00
C ARG A 32 6.15 7.55 4.73
N ASP A 33 5.83 6.97 5.88
CA ASP A 33 6.78 6.17 6.69
C ASP A 33 7.35 4.98 5.89
N THR A 34 6.49 4.26 5.17
CA THR A 34 6.94 3.17 4.30
C THR A 34 7.89 3.68 3.22
N LEU A 35 7.51 4.75 2.50
CA LEU A 35 8.34 5.29 1.42
C LEU A 35 9.67 5.83 1.95
N GLU A 36 9.72 6.42 3.15
CA GLU A 36 10.96 6.91 3.76
C GLU A 36 11.97 5.78 4.00
N ARG A 37 11.50 4.60 4.44
CA ARG A 37 12.35 3.43 4.70
C ARG A 37 12.92 2.77 3.45
N ILE A 38 12.32 3.01 2.27
CA ILE A 38 12.83 2.46 1.01
C ILE A 38 14.04 3.30 0.55
N PRO A 39 15.17 2.68 0.15
CA PRO A 39 16.31 3.37 -0.43
C PRO A 39 15.92 4.26 -1.63
N LYS A 40 16.57 5.42 -1.77
CA LYS A 40 16.24 6.41 -2.80
C LYS A 40 16.43 5.84 -4.21
N GLU A 41 17.44 5.00 -4.38
CA GLU A 41 17.82 4.33 -5.61
C GLU A 41 16.67 3.43 -6.10
N VAL A 42 16.10 2.63 -5.20
CA VAL A 42 14.95 1.76 -5.49
C VAL A 42 13.71 2.60 -5.82
N LYS A 43 13.42 3.64 -5.04
CA LYS A 43 12.27 4.52 -5.29
C LYS A 43 12.34 5.21 -6.64
N SER A 44 13.53 5.62 -7.06
CA SER A 44 13.75 6.29 -8.35
C SER A 44 13.39 5.42 -9.56
N GLN A 45 13.34 4.10 -9.37
CA GLN A 45 13.01 3.14 -10.41
C GLN A 45 11.51 2.84 -10.49
N PHE A 46 10.72 3.25 -9.49
CA PHE A 46 9.27 3.03 -9.54
C PHE A 46 8.65 3.72 -10.75
N ARG A 47 7.70 3.01 -11.38
CA ARG A 47 7.02 3.40 -12.63
C ARG A 47 7.93 3.64 -13.82
N ARG A 48 9.23 3.30 -13.73
CA ARG A 48 10.12 3.35 -14.89
C ARG A 48 9.88 2.11 -15.78
N PRO A 49 9.72 2.32 -17.09
CA PRO A 49 9.74 1.21 -18.05
C PRO A 49 11.11 0.52 -18.00
N CYS A 50 11.09 -0.81 -18.00
CA CYS A 50 12.27 -1.64 -18.06
C CYS A 50 11.99 -2.92 -18.86
N PHE A 51 13.01 -3.73 -19.06
CA PHE A 51 12.86 -5.10 -19.55
C PHE A 51 13.27 -6.03 -18.43
N ALA A 52 12.44 -7.03 -18.16
CA ALA A 52 12.74 -8.08 -17.20
C ALA A 52 12.67 -9.43 -17.88
N ASN A 53 13.57 -10.34 -17.48
CA ASN A 53 13.57 -11.69 -18.01
C ASN A 53 12.45 -12.49 -17.34
N TRP A 54 11.54 -13.00 -18.15
CA TRP A 54 10.51 -13.95 -17.74
C TRP A 54 10.67 -15.24 -18.53
N SER A 55 11.01 -16.32 -17.82
CA SER A 55 11.29 -17.64 -18.40
C SER A 55 12.44 -17.62 -19.42
N LYS A 56 12.14 -17.44 -20.71
CA LYS A 56 13.11 -17.46 -21.83
C LYS A 56 13.06 -16.20 -22.67
N SER A 57 12.33 -15.17 -22.24
CA SER A 57 12.11 -13.96 -23.03
C SER A 57 12.24 -12.71 -22.18
N TRP A 58 12.80 -11.67 -22.78
CA TRP A 58 12.80 -10.33 -22.22
C TRP A 58 11.48 -9.67 -22.56
N LEU A 59 10.72 -9.31 -21.54
CA LEU A 59 9.43 -8.67 -21.69
C LEU A 59 9.47 -7.25 -21.11
N PRO A 60 8.73 -6.31 -21.70
CA PRO A 60 8.57 -5.00 -21.12
C PRO A 60 7.86 -5.13 -19.75
N ALA A 61 8.41 -4.45 -18.76
CA ALA A 61 7.91 -4.47 -17.40
C ALA A 61 7.90 -3.05 -16.82
N LEU A 62 7.06 -2.85 -15.81
CA LEU A 62 7.10 -1.69 -14.94
C LEU A 62 7.51 -2.16 -13.55
N GLN A 63 8.47 -1.47 -12.96
CA GLN A 63 8.81 -1.68 -11.57
C GLN A 63 7.81 -0.91 -10.71
N LEU A 64 7.02 -1.62 -9.91
CA LEU A 64 5.95 -1.01 -9.12
C LEU A 64 6.39 -0.82 -7.66
N GLY A 65 6.06 0.34 -7.11
CA GLY A 65 6.06 0.59 -5.68
C GLY A 65 4.81 -0.01 -5.01
N PRO A 66 4.80 -0.08 -3.67
CA PRO A 66 3.69 -0.67 -2.90
C PRO A 66 2.36 0.08 -3.09
N TYR A 67 2.45 1.39 -3.30
CA TYR A 67 1.30 2.27 -3.44
C TYR A 67 0.91 2.55 -4.90
N ASP A 68 1.61 1.94 -5.87
CA ASP A 68 1.25 2.04 -7.29
C ASP A 68 0.16 1.04 -7.69
N VAL A 69 -0.05 0.02 -6.85
CA VAL A 69 -1.10 -0.99 -7.01
C VAL A 69 -2.16 -0.77 -5.93
N PRO A 70 -3.46 -1.03 -6.18
CA PRO A 70 -4.49 -0.98 -5.14
C PRO A 70 -4.23 -2.01 -4.03
N PRO A 71 -4.88 -1.86 -2.86
CA PRO A 71 -4.85 -2.90 -1.82
C PRO A 71 -5.26 -4.26 -2.41
N GLY A 72 -4.47 -5.29 -2.16
CA GLY A 72 -4.70 -6.63 -2.70
C GLY A 72 -3.46 -7.51 -2.67
N PRO A 73 -3.53 -8.70 -3.28
CA PRO A 73 -2.47 -9.73 -3.17
C PRO A 73 -1.09 -9.24 -3.59
N VAL A 74 -1.02 -8.43 -4.67
CA VAL A 74 0.24 -7.87 -5.18
C VAL A 74 0.88 -6.93 -4.16
N ARG A 75 0.08 -6.05 -3.53
CA ARG A 75 0.56 -5.13 -2.49
C ARG A 75 1.01 -5.91 -1.25
N THR A 76 0.25 -6.92 -0.85
CA THR A 76 0.58 -7.78 0.30
C THR A 76 1.90 -8.50 0.10
N GLU A 77 2.14 -9.07 -1.08
CA GLU A 77 3.42 -9.76 -1.37
C GLU A 77 4.59 -8.77 -1.40
N TRP A 78 4.38 -7.56 -1.93
CA TRP A 78 5.38 -6.49 -1.88
C TRP A 78 5.80 -6.19 -0.44
N PHE A 79 4.84 -5.98 0.47
CA PHE A 79 5.14 -5.70 1.88
C PHE A 79 5.82 -6.87 2.57
N LYS A 80 5.39 -8.11 2.30
CA LYS A 80 6.05 -9.31 2.82
C LYS A 80 7.52 -9.36 2.42
N MET A 81 7.83 -9.13 1.14
CA MET A 81 9.20 -9.03 0.66
C MET A 81 9.96 -7.89 1.33
N PHE A 82 9.35 -6.70 1.44
CA PHE A 82 9.94 -5.54 2.09
C PHE A 82 10.32 -5.82 3.54
N TYR A 83 9.44 -6.41 4.34
CA TYR A 83 9.73 -6.75 5.72
C TYR A 83 10.83 -7.82 5.85
N VAL A 84 10.85 -8.81 4.97
CA VAL A 84 11.91 -9.84 4.95
C VAL A 84 13.27 -9.22 4.61
N CYS A 85 13.35 -8.43 3.53
CA CYS A 85 14.58 -7.76 3.12
C CYS A 85 15.07 -6.78 4.20
N ASN A 86 14.16 -5.98 4.77
CA ASN A 86 14.50 -4.99 5.80
C ASN A 86 15.01 -5.66 7.09
N ARG A 87 14.39 -6.77 7.53
CA ARG A 87 14.88 -7.53 8.71
C ARG A 87 16.22 -8.21 8.46
N SER A 88 16.47 -8.68 7.25
CA SER A 88 17.70 -9.40 6.90
C SER A 88 18.83 -8.49 6.40
N ASN A 89 18.66 -7.16 6.37
CA ASN A 89 19.59 -6.20 5.74
C ASN A 89 19.97 -6.61 4.30
N LYS A 90 19.04 -7.25 3.58
CA LYS A 90 19.24 -7.66 2.19
C LYS A 90 18.71 -6.57 1.26
N PRO A 91 19.30 -6.41 0.06
CA PRO A 91 18.75 -5.50 -0.93
C PRO A 91 17.31 -5.87 -1.24
N LEU A 92 16.47 -4.84 -1.46
CA LEU A 92 15.08 -5.04 -1.80
C LEU A 92 15.00 -5.71 -3.18
N ASN A 93 14.50 -6.94 -3.23
CA ASN A 93 14.18 -7.57 -4.50
C ASN A 93 13.01 -6.82 -5.16
N LEU A 94 13.16 -6.50 -6.44
CA LEU A 94 12.25 -5.63 -7.17
C LEU A 94 10.99 -6.40 -7.61
N LEU A 95 9.81 -5.81 -7.44
CA LEU A 95 8.57 -6.36 -7.97
C LEU A 95 8.33 -5.81 -9.38
N PHE A 96 8.35 -6.70 -10.37
CA PHE A 96 8.07 -6.36 -11.77
C PHE A 96 6.63 -6.73 -12.12
N TYR A 97 5.90 -5.74 -12.63
CA TYR A 97 4.63 -5.98 -13.31
C TYR A 97 4.89 -6.10 -14.81
N PHE A 98 4.68 -7.29 -15.34
CA PHE A 98 4.78 -7.59 -16.76
C PHE A 98 3.47 -7.17 -17.42
N TYR A 99 3.54 -6.25 -18.38
CA TYR A 99 2.39 -5.84 -19.17
C TYR A 99 2.55 -6.30 -20.62
N GLY A 100 1.44 -6.70 -21.25
CA GLY A 100 1.45 -7.23 -22.61
C GLY A 100 1.69 -8.73 -22.69
N SER A 101 0.69 -9.53 -22.31
CA SER A 101 0.63 -10.92 -22.72
C SER A 101 -0.78 -11.26 -23.22
N ARG A 102 -0.87 -11.39 -24.54
CA ARG A 102 -1.79 -12.20 -25.36
C ARG A 102 -1.82 -11.61 -26.76
N ARG A 103 -1.06 -12.22 -27.67
CA ARG A 103 -1.54 -12.44 -29.04
C ARG A 103 -1.98 -13.90 -29.10
#